data_AF-A0AAU5JQR8-F1
#
_entry.id   AF-A0AAU5JQR8-F1
#
_cell.length_a   1.000
_cell.length_b   1.000
_cell.length_c   1.000
_cell.angle_alpha   90.00
_cell.angle_beta   90.00
_cell.angle_gamma   90.00
#
_symmetry.space_group_name_H-M   'P 1'
#
loop_
_entity.id
_entity.type
_entity.pdbx_description
1 polymer ?
#
loop_
_entity_poly.entity_id
_entity_poly.type
_entity_poly.pdbx_seq_one_letter_code
_entity_poly.pdbx_strand_id
1 'polypeptide(L)'
;MTWRNRAALASAALAVAAGLVGAAPAPASAAGCTVGKSGSAPWTGYAKCDVFQGRQYRVWITCQGPTGGPFQRYGMWQRDGRISSQRCSDSPNVGITQVRVQWGR
;
A
#
# COMPACT_ATOMS: atom_id res chain seq x y z
N MET A 1 43.35 37.42 -14.20
CA MET A 1 42.30 38.46 -14.22
C MET A 1 41.10 37.96 -15.01
N THR A 2 39.93 38.21 -14.43
CA THR A 2 38.55 37.94 -14.88
C THR A 2 38.19 38.50 -16.25
N TRP A 3 37.33 37.79 -17.00
CA TRP A 3 36.14 38.41 -17.61
C TRP A 3 35.00 37.38 -17.74
N ARG A 4 33.85 37.75 -17.19
CA ARG A 4 32.56 37.04 -17.22
C ARG A 4 31.70 37.69 -18.30
N ASN A 5 30.90 36.92 -19.03
CA ASN A 5 29.48 37.17 -19.40
C ASN A 5 29.07 36.21 -20.52
N ARG A 6 28.28 35.16 -20.23
CA ARG A 6 26.81 35.15 -20.17
C ARG A 6 26.15 35.46 -21.51
N ALA A 7 25.96 34.42 -22.31
CA ALA A 7 24.88 34.34 -23.30
C ALA A 7 23.96 33.20 -22.87
N ALA A 8 22.79 33.56 -22.35
CA ALA A 8 21.73 32.65 -21.98
C ALA A 8 21.04 32.18 -23.27
N LEU A 9 21.23 30.92 -23.64
CA LEU A 9 20.43 30.26 -24.67
C LEU A 9 19.26 29.57 -23.97
N ALA A 10 18.13 30.27 -23.95
CA ALA A 10 16.83 29.68 -23.69
C ALA A 10 16.55 28.62 -24.75
N SER A 11 16.32 27.38 -24.35
CA SER A 11 15.76 26.33 -25.19
C SER A 11 14.58 25.73 -24.45
N ALA A 12 13.41 25.96 -25.03
CA ALA A 12 12.14 25.42 -24.61
C ALA A 12 12.07 23.91 -24.87
N ALA A 13 11.05 23.30 -24.25
CA ALA A 13 10.51 21.97 -24.53
C ALA A 13 11.27 20.80 -23.86
N LEU A 14 10.65 19.79 -23.25
CA LEU A 14 9.27 19.33 -23.27
C LEU A 14 8.80 19.05 -21.84
N ALA A 15 7.56 19.41 -21.55
CA ALA A 15 6.81 18.82 -20.45
C ALA A 15 6.61 17.33 -20.76
N VAL A 16 7.51 16.49 -20.27
CA VAL A 16 7.20 15.06 -20.12
C VAL A 16 6.21 15.00 -18.98
N ALA A 17 4.92 14.93 -19.33
CA ALA A 17 3.90 14.41 -18.44
C ALA A 17 4.30 12.96 -18.12
N ALA A 18 5.20 12.81 -17.15
CA ALA A 18 5.34 11.57 -16.42
C ALA A 18 3.96 11.34 -15.83
N GLY A 19 3.22 10.42 -16.46
CA GLY A 19 1.95 9.95 -15.94
C GLY A 19 2.15 9.75 -14.46
N LEU A 20 1.33 10.44 -13.67
CA LEU A 20 1.19 10.18 -12.25
C LEU A 20 0.64 8.75 -12.16
N VAL A 21 1.51 7.76 -12.30
CA VAL A 21 1.28 6.44 -11.74
C VAL A 21 1.35 6.74 -10.26
N GLY A 22 0.19 7.10 -9.69
CA GLY A 22 0.06 7.42 -8.30
C GLY A 22 0.69 6.26 -7.55
N ALA A 23 1.87 6.52 -6.97
CA ALA A 23 2.50 5.59 -6.07
C ALA A 23 1.47 5.38 -4.96
N ALA A 24 0.74 4.27 -5.04
CA ALA A 24 -0.21 3.89 -4.01
C ALA A 24 0.56 3.98 -2.69
N PRO A 25 0.04 4.71 -1.68
CA PRO A 25 0.75 4.88 -0.43
C PRO A 25 1.18 3.49 0.06
N ALA A 26 2.49 3.31 0.20
CA ALA A 26 3.04 2.07 0.73
C ALA A 26 2.35 1.82 2.08
N PRO A 27 1.73 0.65 2.30
CA PRO A 27 1.07 0.38 3.56
C PRO A 27 2.12 0.54 4.66
N ALA A 28 1.80 1.33 5.69
CA ALA A 28 2.67 1.55 6.83
C ALA A 28 3.09 0.19 7.41
N SER A 29 4.33 -0.21 7.12
CA SER A 29 4.92 -1.45 7.62
C SER A 29 4.95 -1.34 9.13
N ALA A 30 4.15 -2.15 9.83
CA ALA A 30 4.44 -2.42 11.22
C ALA A 30 5.86 -2.99 11.25
N ALA A 31 6.77 -2.41 12.06
CA ALA A 31 8.18 -2.81 12.07
C ALA A 31 8.29 -4.33 12.21
N GLY A 32 8.87 -4.99 11.21
CA GLY A 32 8.98 -6.46 11.18
C GLY A 32 7.85 -7.24 10.51
N CYS A 33 6.90 -6.54 9.88
CA CYS A 33 5.84 -7.15 9.06
C CYS A 33 5.90 -6.68 7.62
N THR A 34 5.85 -7.65 6.70
CA THR A 34 5.56 -7.44 5.29
C THR A 34 4.05 -7.37 5.10
N VAL A 35 3.56 -6.25 4.63
CA VAL A 35 2.14 -6.06 4.29
C VAL A 35 2.01 -5.77 2.80
N GLY A 36 0.93 -6.24 2.17
CA GLY A 36 0.69 -6.01 0.77
C GLY A 36 -0.78 -6.18 0.38
N LYS A 37 -1.07 -5.84 -0.88
CA LYS A 37 -2.40 -6.02 -1.49
C LYS A 37 -2.25 -6.45 -2.94
N SER A 38 -3.23 -7.19 -3.43
CA SER A 38 -3.37 -7.48 -4.86
C SER A 38 -3.58 -6.17 -5.65
N GLY A 39 -2.94 -6.07 -6.81
CA GLY A 39 -3.12 -4.95 -7.74
C GLY A 39 -4.37 -5.08 -8.62
N SER A 40 -5.10 -6.19 -8.51
CA SER A 40 -6.30 -6.45 -9.30
C SER A 40 -7.28 -7.33 -8.53
N ALA A 41 -8.54 -7.36 -8.98
CA ALA A 41 -9.52 -8.31 -8.49
C ALA A 41 -9.02 -9.76 -8.64
N PRO A 42 -9.15 -10.64 -7.64
CA PRO A 42 -9.78 -10.40 -6.33
C PRO A 42 -8.91 -9.54 -5.40
N TRP A 43 -9.48 -8.43 -4.92
CA TRP A 43 -8.79 -7.48 -4.05
C TRP A 43 -8.51 -8.12 -2.70
N THR A 44 -7.27 -8.57 -2.52
CA THR A 44 -6.86 -9.34 -1.34
C THR A 44 -5.69 -8.62 -0.67
N GLY A 45 -5.80 -8.36 0.63
CA GLY A 45 -4.70 -7.85 1.42
C GLY A 45 -4.08 -8.96 2.24
N TYR A 46 -2.78 -8.85 2.50
CA TYR A 46 -2.05 -9.82 3.30
C TYR A 46 -1.06 -9.12 4.23
N ALA A 47 -0.77 -9.81 5.32
CA ALA A 47 0.27 -9.47 6.27
C ALA A 47 1.06 -10.74 6.62
N LYS A 48 2.37 -10.62 6.63
CA LYS A 48 3.31 -11.61 7.14
C LYS A 48 4.23 -10.92 8.13
N CYS A 49 4.25 -11.38 9.38
CA CYS A 49 5.14 -10.87 10.41
C CYS A 49 6.11 -11.98 10.80
N ASP A 50 7.41 -11.71 10.62
CA ASP A 50 8.48 -12.67 10.89
C ASP A 50 9.10 -12.47 12.29
N VAL A 51 8.90 -11.31 12.90
CA VAL A 51 9.37 -11.00 14.25
C VAL A 51 8.18 -10.69 15.13
N PHE A 52 7.71 -11.64 15.96
CA PHE A 52 6.85 -11.26 17.07
C PHE A 52 6.93 -12.19 18.27
N GLN A 53 6.88 -11.57 19.46
CA GLN A 53 7.20 -12.10 20.79
C GLN A 53 6.12 -13.06 21.34
N GLY A 54 5.69 -14.06 20.56
CA GLY A 54 4.67 -15.04 20.97
C GLY A 54 3.22 -14.54 20.91
N ARG A 55 2.95 -13.38 20.28
CA ARG A 55 1.58 -12.88 20.09
C ARG A 55 1.04 -13.21 18.70
N GLN A 56 -0.25 -13.45 18.63
CA GLN A 56 -0.94 -13.61 17.36
C GLN A 56 -1.13 -12.26 16.66
N TYR A 57 -1.20 -12.28 15.34
CA TYR A 57 -1.50 -11.09 14.52
C TYR A 57 -2.48 -11.43 13.41
N ARG A 58 -3.17 -10.42 12.88
CA ARG A 58 -4.01 -10.58 11.69
C ARG A 58 -3.89 -9.39 10.77
N VAL A 59 -4.12 -9.62 9.49
CA VAL A 59 -4.27 -8.51 8.53
C VAL A 59 -5.57 -7.79 8.81
N TRP A 60 -5.51 -6.46 8.80
CA TRP A 60 -6.64 -5.56 8.83
C TRP A 60 -6.64 -4.76 7.53
N ILE A 61 -7.67 -4.96 6.73
CA ILE A 61 -7.82 -4.28 5.44
C ILE A 61 -9.01 -3.31 5.50
N THR A 62 -8.80 -2.12 4.95
CA THR A 62 -9.88 -1.18 4.65
C THR A 62 -10.20 -1.27 3.17
N CYS A 63 -11.46 -1.55 2.91
CA CYS A 63 -12.08 -1.70 1.62
C CYS A 63 -12.92 -0.48 1.30
N GLN A 64 -12.92 -0.05 0.05
CA GLN A 64 -13.79 1.00 -0.44
C GLN A 64 -14.49 0.53 -1.72
N GLY A 65 -15.82 0.58 -1.72
CA GLY A 65 -16.64 0.23 -2.88
C GLY A 65 -17.02 1.46 -3.71
N PRO A 66 -17.74 1.24 -4.84
CA PRO A 66 -18.23 2.32 -5.69
C PRO A 66 -19.38 3.11 -5.05
N THR A 67 -20.12 2.46 -4.14
CA THR A 67 -21.28 3.04 -3.46
C THR A 67 -21.17 2.71 -1.98
N GLY A 68 -21.04 3.74 -1.14
CA GLY A 68 -20.90 3.61 0.32
C GLY A 68 -19.54 4.02 0.88
N GLY A 69 -19.48 4.13 2.21
CA GLY A 69 -18.26 4.47 2.94
C GLY A 69 -17.26 3.31 3.03
N PRO A 70 -16.04 3.56 3.55
CA PRO A 70 -15.04 2.52 3.74
C PRO A 70 -15.51 1.47 4.76
N PHE A 71 -15.35 0.19 4.43
CA PHE A 71 -15.63 -0.93 5.33
C PHE A 71 -14.36 -1.71 5.63
N GLN A 72 -14.32 -2.37 6.78
CA GLN A 72 -13.13 -3.05 7.25
C GLN A 72 -13.33 -4.56 7.23
N ARG A 73 -12.29 -5.30 6.83
CA ARG A 73 -12.25 -6.75 6.95
C ARG A 73 -10.98 -7.18 7.67
N TYR A 74 -11.11 -8.26 8.41
CA TYR A 74 -10.04 -8.81 9.23
C TYR A 74 -9.74 -10.22 8.77
N GLY A 75 -8.47 -10.54 8.57
CA GLY A 75 -8.04 -11.91 8.33
C GLY A 75 -8.09 -12.76 9.60
N MET A 76 -7.72 -14.02 9.45
CA MET A 76 -7.57 -14.92 10.59
C MET A 76 -6.36 -14.51 11.44
N TRP A 77 -6.46 -14.75 12.75
CA TRP A 77 -5.33 -14.65 13.66
C TRP A 77 -4.31 -15.72 13.32
N GLN A 78 -3.09 -15.29 13.05
CA GLN A 78 -1.94 -16.11 12.69
C GLN A 78 -0.81 -15.90 13.68
N ARG A 79 0.09 -16.88 13.75
CA ARG A 79 1.35 -16.78 14.49
C ARG A 79 2.47 -16.31 13.56
N ASP A 80 3.57 -15.90 14.16
CA ASP A 80 4.85 -15.59 13.53
C ASP A 80 5.20 -16.55 12.36
N GLY A 81 5.70 -15.97 11.26
CA GLY A 81 6.09 -16.68 10.05
C GLY A 81 4.95 -17.15 9.13
N ARG A 82 3.69 -17.19 9.61
CA ARG A 82 2.53 -17.51 8.75
C ARG A 82 2.07 -16.30 7.93
N ILE A 83 1.12 -16.45 7.03
CA ILE A 83 0.55 -15.31 6.29
C ILE A 83 -0.92 -15.18 6.71
N SER A 84 -1.31 -14.01 7.18
CA SER A 84 -2.72 -13.64 7.38
C SER A 84 -3.18 -12.90 6.14
N SER A 85 -4.13 -13.48 5.41
CA SER A 85 -4.74 -12.86 4.23
C SER A 85 -6.22 -12.62 4.46
N GLN A 86 -6.76 -11.59 3.81
CA GLN A 86 -8.18 -11.35 3.77
C GLN A 86 -8.56 -10.75 2.43
N ARG A 87 -9.68 -11.25 1.90
CA ARG A 87 -10.27 -10.77 0.67
C ARG A 87 -11.28 -9.67 0.95
N CYS A 88 -11.18 -8.61 0.17
CA CYS A 88 -12.06 -7.46 0.21
C CYS A 88 -13.32 -7.71 -0.62
N SER A 89 -13.14 -7.95 -1.93
CA SER A 89 -14.20 -8.28 -2.90
C SER A 89 -13.60 -8.80 -4.22
N ASP A 90 -14.42 -9.48 -5.02
CA ASP A 90 -14.15 -9.81 -6.44
C ASP A 90 -14.45 -8.66 -7.39
N SER A 91 -15.25 -7.69 -6.95
CA SER A 91 -15.72 -6.64 -7.85
C SER A 91 -14.56 -5.73 -8.28
N PRO A 92 -14.38 -5.46 -9.58
CA PRO A 92 -13.34 -4.54 -10.04
C PRO A 92 -13.56 -3.10 -9.55
N ASN A 93 -14.80 -2.77 -9.18
CA ASN A 93 -15.19 -1.46 -8.67
C ASN A 93 -14.93 -1.26 -7.16
N VAL A 94 -14.46 -2.30 -6.46
CA VAL A 94 -14.07 -2.24 -5.05
C VAL A 94 -12.56 -2.21 -4.98
N GLY A 95 -11.94 -1.49 -4.05
CA GLY A 95 -10.48 -1.47 -3.88
C GLY A 95 -10.05 -1.55 -2.42
N ILE A 96 -8.81 -1.95 -2.19
CA ILE A 96 -8.19 -1.86 -0.85
C ILE A 96 -7.48 -0.51 -0.73
N THR A 97 -7.95 0.33 0.18
CA THR A 97 -7.38 1.66 0.45
C THR A 97 -6.28 1.59 1.50
N GLN A 98 -6.39 0.67 2.47
CA GLN A 98 -5.42 0.55 3.55
C GLN A 98 -5.20 -0.92 3.92
N VAL A 99 -3.95 -1.30 4.18
CA VAL A 99 -3.58 -2.60 4.75
C VAL A 99 -2.73 -2.34 5.99
N ARG A 100 -3.11 -2.91 7.11
CA ARG A 100 -2.44 -2.77 8.40
C ARG A 100 -2.40 -4.13 9.10
N VAL A 101 -1.56 -4.21 10.13
CA VAL A 101 -1.49 -5.37 11.01
C VAL A 101 -2.18 -5.02 12.33
N GLN A 102 -3.03 -5.93 12.81
CA GLN A 102 -3.58 -5.87 14.15
C GLN A 102 -2.94 -6.95 15.01
N TRP A 103 -2.47 -6.55 16.20
CA TRP A 103 -1.86 -7.43 17.19
C TRP A 103 -2.90 -7.96 18.17
N GLY A 104 -2.79 -9.25 18.50
CA GLY A 104 -3.52 -9.88 19.59
C GLY A 104 -2.91 -9.45 20.92
N ARG A 105 -3.73 -9.42 21.98
CA ARG A 105 -3.22 -9.14 23.34
C ARG A 105 -2.37 -10.29 23.84
#